data_AF-A0A3B9FIJ2-F1
#
_entry.id   AF-A0A3B9FIJ2-F1
#
_cell.length_a   1.000
_cell.length_b   1.000
_cell.length_c   1.000
_cell.angle_alpha   90.00
_cell.angle_beta   90.00
_cell.angle_gamma   90.00
#
_symmetry.space_group_name_H-M   'P 1'
#
loop_
_entity.id
_entity.type
_entity.pdbx_description
1 polymer ?
#
loop_
_entity_poly.entity_id
_entity_poly.type
_entity_poly.pdbx_seq_one_letter_code
_entity_poly.pdbx_strand_id
1 'polypeptide(L)'
;MITSSNNKLIMKISLFATFLGASIILQGQESVSNADLSRKLDLILGKINGLEERVSKLENDNSEVKKEIQAVQKTANEAKTASQVVAIPQDVEEKKSFMSRLRLELKSEDDKAAGAWTKEQTWGGMRRNLTMFKVRKLLGNPTRMTLSLDPRIDRVYHYEGDLDADGTEEVGRVSFFRDRVISFSSPFGG
;
A
#
# COMPACT_ATOMS: atom_id res chain seq x y z
N MET A 1 81.46 -71.08 24.14
CA MET A 1 80.64 -70.18 23.32
C MET A 1 79.17 -70.55 23.51
N ILE A 2 78.50 -69.94 24.50
CA ILE A 2 77.12 -70.24 24.91
C ILE A 2 76.38 -68.89 25.00
N THR A 3 75.82 -68.38 23.89
CA THR A 3 75.01 -67.14 23.92
C THR A 3 73.88 -67.06 22.87
N SER A 4 73.63 -68.08 22.04
CA SER A 4 72.63 -67.96 20.95
C SER A 4 71.23 -68.53 21.28
N SER A 5 71.10 -69.43 22.26
CA SER A 5 69.81 -70.12 22.54
C SER A 5 68.83 -69.30 23.40
N ASN A 6 69.33 -68.49 24.34
CA ASN A 6 68.49 -67.80 25.34
C ASN A 6 67.71 -66.60 24.77
N ASN A 7 68.22 -65.94 23.72
CA ASN A 7 67.53 -64.78 23.11
C ASN A 7 66.29 -65.19 22.31
N LYS A 8 66.26 -66.41 21.76
CA LYS A 8 65.10 -66.93 21.01
C LYS A 8 63.93 -67.32 21.93
N LEU A 9 64.22 -67.71 23.17
CA LEU A 9 63.22 -68.05 24.17
C LEU A 9 62.60 -66.78 24.78
N ILE A 10 63.43 -65.77 25.10
CA ILE A 10 62.99 -64.48 25.65
C ILE A 10 62.14 -63.70 24.62
N MET A 11 62.47 -63.77 23.33
CA MET A 11 61.69 -63.12 22.26
C MET A 11 60.33 -63.79 22.04
N LYS A 12 60.22 -65.11 22.23
CA LYS A 12 58.95 -65.85 22.14
C LYS A 12 58.04 -65.60 23.35
N ILE A 13 58.60 -65.46 24.55
CA ILE A 13 57.85 -65.15 25.77
C ILE A 13 57.36 -63.69 25.75
N SER A 14 58.16 -62.75 25.23
CA SER A 14 57.76 -61.35 25.05
C SER A 14 56.65 -61.18 24.00
N LEU A 15 56.68 -61.96 22.90
CA LEU A 15 55.59 -61.96 21.90
C LEU A 15 54.29 -62.60 22.41
N PHE A 16 54.36 -63.50 23.39
CA PHE A 16 53.18 -64.16 23.96
C PHE A 16 52.49 -63.29 25.02
N ALA A 17 53.27 -62.51 25.78
CA ALA A 17 52.75 -61.58 26.78
C ALA A 17 52.01 -60.38 26.15
N THR A 18 52.44 -59.91 24.98
CA THR A 18 51.74 -58.85 24.23
C THR A 18 50.45 -59.35 23.58
N PHE A 19 50.32 -60.65 23.31
CA PHE A 19 49.11 -61.26 22.76
C PHE A 19 48.05 -61.55 23.84
N LEU A 20 48.46 -61.89 25.07
CA LEU A 20 47.52 -62.06 26.19
C LEU A 20 47.00 -60.72 26.75
N GLY A 21 47.77 -59.63 26.69
CA GLY A 21 47.33 -58.31 27.17
C GLY A 21 46.29 -57.62 26.29
N ALA A 22 46.29 -57.89 24.98
CA ALA A 22 45.33 -57.29 24.04
C ALA A 22 43.92 -57.90 24.13
N SER A 23 43.78 -59.10 24.71
CA SER A 23 42.49 -59.78 24.83
C SER A 23 41.66 -59.28 26.03
N ILE A 24 42.26 -58.59 27.00
CA ILE A 24 41.57 -58.13 28.22
C ILE A 24 40.98 -56.72 28.06
N ILE A 25 41.45 -55.91 27.09
CA ILE A 25 40.91 -54.57 26.84
C ILE A 25 39.67 -54.62 25.91
N LEU A 26 39.36 -55.78 25.32
CA LEU A 26 38.21 -55.97 24.42
C LEU A 26 36.96 -56.56 25.12
N GLN A 27 36.82 -56.40 26.44
CA GLN A 27 35.60 -56.78 27.18
C GLN A 27 34.87 -55.59 27.81
N GLY A 28 35.12 -54.38 27.32
CA GLY A 28 34.37 -53.17 27.65
C GLY A 28 33.28 -52.80 26.64
N GLN A 29 32.89 -53.67 25.71
CA GLN A 29 31.66 -53.46 24.93
C GLN A 29 30.50 -54.07 25.71
N GLU A 30 29.66 -53.20 26.29
CA GLU A 30 28.30 -53.56 26.69
C GLU A 30 27.69 -54.42 25.58
N SER A 31 27.49 -55.71 25.85
CA SER A 31 26.85 -56.61 24.91
C SER A 31 25.41 -56.13 24.74
N VAL A 32 25.18 -55.31 23.71
CA VAL A 32 23.87 -54.76 23.40
C VAL A 32 22.95 -55.93 23.14
N SER A 33 21.96 -56.15 24.01
CA SER A 33 21.00 -57.22 23.83
C SER A 33 20.26 -57.02 22.51
N ASN A 34 19.96 -58.09 21.76
CA ASN A 34 19.14 -58.01 20.55
C ASN A 34 17.80 -57.30 20.79
N ALA A 35 17.30 -57.33 22.03
CA ALA A 35 16.13 -56.57 22.47
C ALA A 35 16.38 -55.05 22.51
N ASP A 36 17.56 -54.60 22.97
CA ASP A 36 17.92 -53.18 23.00
C ASP A 36 18.19 -52.62 21.60
N LEU A 37 18.75 -53.45 20.71
CA LEU A 37 18.94 -53.09 19.32
C LEU A 37 17.60 -52.92 18.60
N SER A 38 16.65 -53.83 18.85
CA SER A 38 15.28 -53.75 18.32
C SER A 38 14.54 -52.51 18.83
N ARG A 39 14.65 -52.21 20.15
CA ARG A 39 14.09 -50.98 20.72
C ARG A 39 14.70 -49.72 20.12
N LYS A 40 16.02 -49.69 19.89
CA LYS A 40 16.69 -48.55 19.22
C LYS A 40 16.22 -48.39 17.77
N LEU A 41 16.01 -49.49 17.05
CA LEU A 41 15.47 -49.48 15.69
C LEU A 41 14.04 -48.92 15.64
N ASP A 42 13.15 -49.37 16.54
CA ASP A 42 11.79 -48.82 16.64
C ASP A 42 11.79 -47.32 16.94
N LEU A 43 12.70 -46.89 17.82
CA LEU A 43 12.85 -45.49 18.19
C LEU A 43 13.43 -44.64 17.05
N ILE A 44 14.29 -45.22 16.21
CA ILE A 44 14.80 -44.59 14.98
C ILE A 44 13.69 -44.51 13.93
N LEU A 45 12.92 -45.58 13.72
CA LEU A 45 11.78 -45.60 12.79
C LEU A 45 10.73 -44.55 13.17
N GLY A 46 10.40 -44.44 14.47
CA GLY A 46 9.50 -43.39 14.95
C GLY A 46 10.02 -41.98 14.69
N LYS A 47 11.34 -41.75 14.88
CA LYS A 47 11.97 -40.46 14.59
C LYS A 47 12.02 -40.14 13.10
N ILE A 48 12.28 -41.12 12.25
CA ILE A 48 12.29 -40.96 10.79
C ILE A 48 10.88 -40.61 10.30
N ASN A 49 9.86 -41.34 10.73
CA ASN A 49 8.48 -41.05 10.35
C ASN A 49 8.06 -39.63 10.79
N GLY A 50 8.41 -39.22 12.01
CA GLY A 50 8.17 -37.86 12.48
C GLY A 50 8.96 -36.78 11.72
N LEU A 51 10.12 -37.14 11.14
CA LEU A 51 10.92 -36.23 10.32
C LEU A 51 10.32 -36.11 8.91
N GLU A 52 9.87 -37.22 8.32
CA GLU A 52 9.18 -37.26 7.03
C GLU A 52 7.89 -36.44 7.05
N GLU A 53 7.11 -36.53 8.13
CA GLU A 53 5.90 -35.73 8.31
C GLU A 53 6.22 -34.22 8.40
N ARG A 54 7.27 -33.86 9.15
CA ARG A 54 7.71 -32.46 9.26
C ARG A 54 8.26 -31.92 7.94
N VAL A 55 9.00 -32.72 7.18
CA VAL A 55 9.51 -32.35 5.86
C VAL A 55 8.34 -32.14 4.90
N SER A 56 7.38 -33.06 4.85
CA SER A 56 6.20 -32.94 4.00
C SER A 56 5.38 -31.67 4.32
N LYS A 57 5.22 -31.36 5.61
CA LYS A 57 4.56 -30.13 6.04
C LYS A 57 5.34 -28.88 5.64
N LEU A 58 6.66 -28.87 5.85
CA LEU A 58 7.52 -27.74 5.48
C LEU A 58 7.57 -27.51 3.96
N GLU A 59 7.54 -28.57 3.17
CA GLU A 59 7.46 -28.48 1.71
C GLU A 59 6.13 -27.90 1.25
N ASN A 60 5.02 -28.33 1.86
CA ASN A 60 3.70 -27.79 1.59
C ASN A 60 3.61 -26.30 1.97
N ASP A 61 4.03 -25.93 3.18
CA ASP A 61 4.03 -24.56 3.68
C ASP A 61 4.92 -23.66 2.79
N ASN A 62 6.10 -24.13 2.37
CA ASN A 62 6.95 -23.40 1.41
C ASN A 62 6.27 -23.20 0.05
N SER A 63 5.52 -24.20 -0.43
CA SER A 63 4.80 -24.10 -1.70
C SER A 63 3.66 -23.07 -1.65
N GLU A 64 3.00 -22.96 -0.50
CA GLU A 64 1.94 -21.99 -0.23
C GLU A 64 2.51 -20.58 -0.09
N VAL A 65 3.56 -20.41 0.73
CA VAL A 65 4.28 -19.13 0.87
C VAL A 65 4.80 -18.62 -0.47
N LYS A 66 5.33 -19.49 -1.33
CA LYS A 66 5.78 -19.10 -2.67
C LYS A 66 4.64 -18.60 -3.56
N LYS A 67 3.45 -19.20 -3.46
CA LYS A 67 2.24 -18.74 -4.19
C LYS A 67 1.75 -17.40 -3.65
N GLU A 68 1.73 -17.22 -2.33
CA GLU A 68 1.36 -15.96 -1.69
C GLU A 68 2.32 -14.82 -2.08
N ILE A 69 3.63 -15.06 -2.05
CA ILE A 69 4.63 -14.08 -2.49
C ILE A 69 4.42 -13.70 -3.95
N GLN A 70 4.11 -14.65 -4.83
CA GLN A 70 3.81 -14.35 -6.24
C GLN A 70 2.52 -13.55 -6.42
N ALA A 71 1.48 -13.85 -5.63
CA ALA A 71 0.22 -13.10 -5.65
C ALA A 71 0.43 -11.67 -5.16
N VAL A 72 1.12 -11.48 -4.03
CA VAL A 72 1.45 -10.16 -3.48
C VAL A 72 2.34 -9.38 -4.44
N GLN A 73 3.31 -10.02 -5.10
CA GLN A 73 4.15 -9.35 -6.09
C GLN A 73 3.35 -8.89 -7.31
N LYS A 74 2.37 -9.68 -7.78
CA LYS A 74 1.46 -9.28 -8.87
C LYS A 74 0.60 -8.09 -8.44
N THR A 75 -0.04 -8.15 -7.28
CA THR A 75 -0.87 -7.05 -6.75
C THR A 75 -0.05 -5.77 -6.52
N ALA A 76 1.18 -5.89 -6.02
CA ALA A 76 2.08 -4.76 -5.83
C ALA A 76 2.55 -4.15 -7.15
N ASN A 77 2.82 -4.98 -8.16
CA ASN A 77 3.18 -4.52 -9.50
C ASN A 77 1.99 -3.84 -10.17
N GLU A 78 0.78 -4.40 -10.05
CA GLU A 78 -0.46 -3.81 -10.57
C GLU A 78 -0.75 -2.45 -9.91
N ALA A 79 -0.62 -2.36 -8.58
CA ALA A 79 -0.75 -1.09 -7.86
C ALA A 79 0.34 -0.07 -8.23
N LYS A 80 1.57 -0.51 -8.46
CA LYS A 80 2.67 0.33 -8.95
C LYS A 80 2.40 0.83 -10.36
N THR A 81 1.87 -0.02 -11.25
CA THR A 81 1.48 0.39 -12.60
C THR A 81 0.27 1.31 -12.59
N ALA A 82 -0.73 1.08 -11.73
CA ALA A 82 -1.88 1.96 -11.56
C ALA A 82 -1.50 3.32 -10.98
N SER A 83 -0.54 3.36 -10.05
CA SER A 83 0.06 4.59 -9.55
C SER A 83 0.91 5.32 -10.61
N GLN A 84 1.46 4.60 -11.59
CA GLN A 84 2.15 5.20 -12.73
C GLN A 84 1.18 5.77 -13.79
N VAL A 85 -0.09 5.33 -13.82
CA VAL A 85 -1.11 5.91 -14.70
C VAL A 85 -1.43 7.36 -14.30
N VAL A 86 -1.27 7.72 -13.01
CA VAL A 86 -1.15 9.12 -12.60
C VAL A 86 0.30 9.53 -12.86
N ALA A 87 0.57 9.97 -14.09
CA ALA A 87 1.88 10.43 -14.53
C ALA A 87 2.31 11.72 -13.79
N ILE A 88 2.67 11.59 -12.51
CA ILE A 88 3.27 12.68 -11.74
C ILE A 88 4.66 12.91 -12.34
N PRO A 89 4.96 14.13 -12.83
CA PRO A 89 6.28 14.44 -13.34
C PRO A 89 7.36 14.17 -12.29
N GLN A 90 8.48 13.59 -12.73
CA GLN A 90 9.61 13.24 -11.85
C GLN A 90 10.53 14.44 -11.60
N ASP A 91 10.55 15.41 -12.52
CA ASP A 91 11.29 16.66 -12.35
C ASP A 91 10.66 17.55 -11.27
N VAL A 92 11.48 18.24 -10.48
CA VAL A 92 11.03 19.02 -9.32
C VAL A 92 10.18 20.22 -9.72
N GLU A 93 10.53 20.91 -10.81
CA GLU A 93 9.80 22.08 -11.28
C GLU A 93 8.53 21.67 -12.04
N GLU A 94 8.62 20.63 -12.87
CA GLU A 94 7.44 20.06 -13.53
C GLU A 94 6.42 19.52 -12.51
N LYS A 95 6.90 18.90 -11.42
CA LYS A 95 6.04 18.43 -10.33
C LYS A 95 5.34 19.59 -9.62
N LYS A 96 6.04 20.70 -9.35
CA LYS A 96 5.40 21.89 -8.76
C LYS A 96 4.33 22.46 -9.69
N SER A 97 4.63 22.60 -10.97
CA SER A 97 3.67 23.09 -11.98
C SER A 97 2.46 22.16 -12.08
N PHE A 98 2.68 20.85 -12.13
CA PHE A 98 1.64 19.83 -12.12
C PHE A 98 0.75 19.92 -10.89
N MET A 99 1.32 20.00 -9.69
CA MET A 99 0.55 20.13 -8.44
C MET A 99 -0.22 21.45 -8.38
N SER A 100 0.34 22.54 -8.92
CA SER A 100 -0.36 23.83 -9.02
C SER A 100 -1.56 23.74 -9.96
N ARG A 101 -1.38 23.18 -11.17
CA ARG A 101 -2.48 22.97 -12.12
C ARG A 101 -3.54 22.05 -11.55
N LEU A 102 -3.14 20.95 -10.89
CA LEU A 102 -4.06 20.05 -10.23
C LEU A 102 -4.86 20.75 -9.13
N ARG A 103 -4.22 21.61 -8.33
CA ARG A 103 -4.91 22.39 -7.30
C ARG A 103 -5.94 23.34 -7.92
N LEU A 104 -5.59 24.00 -9.02
CA LEU A 104 -6.50 24.91 -9.72
C LEU A 104 -7.66 24.12 -10.34
N GLU A 105 -7.39 23.00 -11.00
CA GLU A 105 -8.41 22.13 -11.59
C GLU A 105 -9.39 21.61 -10.54
N LEU A 106 -8.88 21.11 -9.40
CA LEU A 106 -9.73 20.65 -8.30
C LEU A 106 -10.59 21.78 -7.74
N LYS A 107 -10.02 22.98 -7.54
CA LYS A 107 -10.78 24.15 -7.09
C LYS A 107 -11.84 24.52 -8.12
N SER A 108 -11.52 24.47 -9.41
CA SER A 108 -12.46 24.79 -10.47
C SER A 108 -13.60 23.78 -10.58
N GLU A 109 -13.33 22.49 -10.40
CA GLU A 109 -14.37 21.46 -10.32
C GLU A 109 -15.27 21.65 -9.10
N ASP A 110 -14.71 22.02 -7.94
CA ASP A 110 -15.49 22.37 -6.76
C ASP A 110 -16.36 23.62 -7.01
N ASP A 111 -15.81 24.64 -7.67
CA ASP A 111 -16.54 25.87 -8.02
C ASP A 111 -17.64 25.58 -9.04
N LYS A 112 -17.39 24.78 -10.08
CA LYS A 112 -18.41 24.29 -11.04
C LYS A 112 -19.55 23.54 -10.34
N ALA A 113 -19.24 22.79 -9.28
CA ALA A 113 -20.21 22.08 -8.47
C ALA A 113 -21.00 22.99 -7.51
N ALA A 114 -20.58 24.24 -7.29
CA ALA A 114 -21.17 25.16 -6.32
C ALA A 114 -22.62 25.56 -6.63
N GLY A 115 -23.08 25.42 -7.88
CA GLY A 115 -24.50 25.60 -8.20
C GLY A 115 -24.80 25.85 -9.66
N ALA A 116 -26.07 26.09 -9.96
CA ALA A 116 -26.53 26.29 -11.34
C ALA A 116 -26.00 27.58 -11.99
N TRP A 117 -25.51 28.54 -11.20
CA TRP A 117 -24.91 29.78 -11.68
C TRP A 117 -23.62 29.55 -12.50
N THR A 118 -22.96 28.40 -12.39
CA THR A 118 -21.75 28.08 -13.15
C THR A 118 -22.01 27.71 -14.61
N LYS A 119 -23.28 27.71 -15.04
CA LYS A 119 -23.68 27.41 -16.41
C LYS A 119 -24.29 28.65 -17.05
N GLU A 120 -23.77 29.05 -18.21
CA GLU A 120 -24.28 30.19 -18.98
C GLU A 120 -25.78 30.08 -19.27
N GLN A 121 -26.25 28.88 -19.61
CA GLN A 121 -27.66 28.61 -19.92
C GLN A 121 -28.61 29.00 -18.79
N THR A 122 -28.17 28.85 -17.53
CA THR A 122 -28.98 29.20 -16.35
C THR A 122 -29.22 30.71 -16.26
N TRP A 123 -28.22 31.51 -16.67
CA TRP A 123 -28.33 32.97 -16.70
C TRP A 123 -29.30 33.48 -17.77
N GLY A 124 -29.60 32.69 -18.81
CA GLY A 124 -30.64 33.03 -19.79
C GLY A 124 -32.05 33.18 -19.19
N GLY A 125 -32.29 32.56 -18.02
CA GLY A 125 -33.52 32.73 -17.25
C GLY A 125 -33.58 34.01 -16.41
N MET A 126 -32.46 34.70 -16.22
CA MET A 126 -32.38 35.90 -15.40
C MET A 126 -33.02 37.10 -16.08
N ARG A 127 -33.85 37.81 -15.33
CA ARG A 127 -34.59 39.00 -15.78
C ARG A 127 -34.70 39.99 -14.63
N ARG A 128 -34.92 41.26 -14.98
CA ARG A 128 -35.30 42.27 -13.98
C ARG A 128 -36.64 41.90 -13.34
N ASN A 129 -36.88 42.41 -12.13
CA ASN A 129 -38.11 42.25 -11.36
C ASN A 129 -38.37 40.82 -10.83
N LEU A 130 -37.38 39.92 -10.86
CA LEU A 130 -37.46 38.61 -10.18
C LEU A 130 -37.29 38.76 -8.67
N THR A 131 -37.92 37.89 -7.89
CA THR A 131 -37.74 37.85 -6.43
C THR A 131 -36.46 37.12 -6.04
N MET A 132 -35.91 37.41 -4.85
CA MET A 132 -34.71 36.69 -4.35
C MET A 132 -34.90 35.18 -4.34
N PHE A 133 -36.10 34.71 -3.96
CA PHE A 133 -36.44 33.29 -3.97
C PHE A 133 -36.32 32.67 -5.37
N LYS A 134 -36.85 33.36 -6.39
CA LYS A 134 -36.80 32.88 -7.77
C LYS A 134 -35.37 32.89 -8.31
N VAL A 135 -34.56 33.88 -7.93
CA VAL A 135 -33.12 33.90 -8.27
C VAL A 135 -32.40 32.71 -7.65
N ARG A 136 -32.58 32.43 -6.36
CA ARG A 136 -31.95 31.26 -5.71
C ARG A 136 -32.42 29.92 -6.28
N LYS A 137 -33.67 29.85 -6.71
CA LYS A 137 -34.20 28.66 -7.40
C LYS A 137 -33.56 28.45 -8.78
N LEU A 138 -33.19 29.54 -9.46
CA LEU A 138 -32.56 29.49 -10.79
C LEU A 138 -31.05 29.27 -10.68
N LEU A 139 -30.34 30.15 -9.99
CA LEU A 139 -28.88 30.20 -9.94
C LEU A 139 -28.28 29.39 -8.78
N GLY A 140 -29.08 29.04 -7.78
CA GLY A 140 -28.59 28.48 -6.53
C GLY A 140 -28.22 29.54 -5.50
N ASN A 141 -27.53 29.11 -4.45
CA ASN A 141 -27.11 29.99 -3.38
C ASN A 141 -25.91 30.84 -3.83
N PRO A 142 -25.88 32.15 -3.52
CA PRO A 142 -24.73 32.98 -3.82
C PRO A 142 -23.55 32.67 -2.90
N THR A 143 -22.34 32.83 -3.42
CA THR A 143 -21.09 32.71 -2.66
C THR A 143 -21.05 33.73 -1.52
N ARG A 144 -21.49 34.96 -1.79
CA ARG A 144 -21.51 36.05 -0.80
C ARG A 144 -22.71 36.96 -0.98
N MET A 145 -23.22 37.51 0.13
CA MET A 145 -24.28 38.53 0.12
C MET A 145 -23.79 39.78 0.83
N THR A 146 -23.89 40.94 0.17
CA THR A 146 -23.52 42.23 0.76
C THR A 146 -24.70 43.18 0.74
N LEU A 147 -24.77 44.09 1.72
CA LEU A 147 -25.66 45.26 1.67
C LEU A 147 -24.97 46.35 0.85
N SER A 148 -25.75 47.13 0.09
CA SER A 148 -25.21 48.26 -0.66
C SER A 148 -25.41 49.56 0.11
N LEU A 149 -24.53 50.53 -0.13
CA LEU A 149 -24.64 51.90 0.40
C LEU A 149 -25.51 52.80 -0.51
N ASP A 150 -25.78 52.35 -1.75
CA ASP A 150 -26.65 53.06 -2.68
C ASP A 150 -28.12 52.94 -2.23
N PRO A 151 -28.85 54.03 -2.01
CA PRO A 151 -30.28 54.00 -1.66
C PRO A 151 -31.17 53.25 -2.66
N ARG A 152 -30.68 53.04 -3.89
CA ARG A 152 -31.40 52.31 -4.94
C ARG A 152 -31.12 50.81 -4.92
N ILE A 153 -30.26 50.33 -4.04
CA ILE A 153 -29.86 48.92 -3.94
C ILE A 153 -29.86 48.52 -2.46
N ASP A 154 -30.66 47.55 -2.09
CA ASP A 154 -30.68 47.05 -0.71
C ASP A 154 -29.60 45.99 -0.50
N ARG A 155 -29.46 45.09 -1.48
CA ARG A 155 -28.61 43.90 -1.36
C ARG A 155 -28.02 43.51 -2.70
N VAL A 156 -26.81 42.95 -2.66
CA VAL A 156 -26.14 42.37 -3.82
C VAL A 156 -25.75 40.93 -3.51
N TYR A 157 -26.11 40.03 -4.42
CA TYR A 157 -25.62 38.66 -4.43
C TYR A 157 -24.41 38.58 -5.34
N HIS A 158 -23.34 37.97 -4.83
CA HIS A 158 -22.11 37.72 -5.55
C HIS A 158 -21.99 36.20 -5.75
N TYR A 159 -21.79 35.83 -7.00
CA TYR A 159 -21.50 34.49 -7.46
C TYR A 159 -20.07 34.54 -7.99
N GLU A 160 -19.13 34.03 -7.22
CA GLU A 160 -17.68 34.16 -7.44
C GLU A 160 -17.11 32.74 -7.48
N GLY A 161 -16.24 32.45 -8.44
CA GLY A 161 -15.56 31.16 -8.60
C GLY A 161 -14.70 31.09 -9.86
N ASP A 162 -13.66 30.26 -9.83
CA ASP A 162 -12.74 30.03 -10.96
C ASP A 162 -13.28 28.87 -11.82
N LEU A 163 -13.88 29.19 -12.98
CA LEU A 163 -14.63 28.19 -13.77
C LEU A 163 -13.79 27.51 -14.86
N ASP A 164 -12.63 28.04 -15.20
CA ASP A 164 -11.76 27.54 -16.27
C ASP A 164 -10.36 27.13 -15.78
N ALA A 165 -10.14 27.17 -14.46
CA ALA A 165 -8.89 26.78 -13.79
C ALA A 165 -7.68 27.61 -14.23
N ASP A 166 -7.91 28.83 -14.72
CA ASP A 166 -6.86 29.75 -15.16
C ASP A 166 -6.28 30.57 -14.00
N GLY A 167 -6.92 30.53 -12.82
CA GLY A 167 -6.57 31.30 -11.62
C GLY A 167 -7.26 32.66 -11.51
N THR A 168 -8.12 33.01 -12.46
CA THR A 168 -8.96 34.21 -12.50
C THR A 168 -10.36 33.85 -12.01
N GLU A 169 -10.88 34.60 -11.04
CA GLU A 169 -12.24 34.35 -10.55
C GLU A 169 -13.26 35.06 -11.44
N GLU A 170 -14.23 34.29 -11.94
CA GLU A 170 -15.35 34.79 -12.68
C GLU A 170 -16.46 35.27 -11.74
N VAL A 171 -17.01 36.46 -12.02
CA VAL A 171 -17.88 37.16 -11.06
C VAL A 171 -19.24 37.50 -11.68
N GLY A 172 -20.26 36.78 -11.21
CA GLY A 172 -21.67 37.13 -11.39
C GLY A 172 -22.19 38.03 -10.26
N ARG A 173 -22.94 39.08 -10.61
CA ARG A 173 -23.55 39.98 -9.61
C ARG A 173 -25.03 40.13 -9.86
N VAL A 174 -25.84 40.08 -8.81
CA VAL A 174 -27.28 40.35 -8.87
C VAL A 174 -27.65 41.37 -7.81
N SER A 175 -28.11 42.55 -8.24
CA SER A 175 -28.51 43.64 -7.35
C SER A 175 -30.01 43.63 -7.13
N PHE A 176 -30.42 43.87 -5.89
CA PHE A 176 -31.81 43.85 -5.45
C PHE A 176 -32.24 45.17 -4.83
N PHE A 177 -33.48 45.56 -5.07
CA PHE A 177 -34.17 46.65 -4.40
C PHE A 177 -35.60 46.20 -4.08
N ARG A 178 -36.03 46.37 -2.82
CA ARG A 178 -37.35 45.95 -2.32
C ARG A 178 -37.67 44.49 -2.68
N ASP A 179 -36.71 43.60 -2.43
CA ASP A 179 -36.79 42.15 -2.74
C ASP A 179 -36.88 41.81 -4.24
N ARG A 180 -36.55 42.75 -5.13
CA ARG A 180 -36.62 42.54 -6.59
C ARG A 180 -35.32 42.84 -7.30
N VAL A 181 -34.99 42.04 -8.31
CA VAL A 181 -33.80 42.24 -9.15
C VAL A 181 -33.94 43.54 -9.94
N ILE A 182 -32.97 44.44 -9.79
CA ILE A 182 -32.89 45.69 -10.57
C ILE A 182 -31.88 45.58 -11.71
N SER A 183 -30.77 44.90 -11.48
CA SER A 183 -29.66 44.73 -12.41
C SER A 183 -28.94 43.43 -12.09
N PHE A 184 -28.33 42.83 -13.11
CA PHE A 184 -27.49 41.66 -12.96
C PHE A 184 -26.38 41.69 -14.01
N SER A 185 -25.25 41.06 -13.69
CA SER A 185 -24.12 40.81 -14.57
C SER A 185 -23.81 39.33 -14.51
N SER A 186 -23.65 38.70 -15.68
CA SER A 186 -23.25 37.31 -15.81
C SER A 186 -21.71 37.20 -15.77
N PRO A 187 -21.14 36.13 -15.19
CA PRO A 187 -19.71 35.87 -15.28
C PRO A 187 -19.24 35.61 -16.72
N PHE A 188 -20.11 35.11 -17.60
CA PHE A 188 -19.73 34.67 -18.96
C PHE A 188 -19.59 35.80 -19.99
N GLY A 189 -19.71 37.06 -19.58
CA GLY A 189 -19.84 38.20 -20.49
C GLY A 189 -21.23 38.23 -21.16
N GLY A 190 -21.79 39.42 -21.32
CA GLY A 190 -23.08 39.64 -21.98
C GLY A 190 -23.10 40.97 -22.69
#